data_AF-R9M558-F1
#
_entry.id   AF-R9M558-F1
#
_cell.length_a   1.000
_cell.length_b   1.000
_cell.length_c   1.000
_cell.angle_alpha   90.00
_cell.angle_beta   90.00
_cell.angle_gamma   90.00
#
_symmetry.space_group_name_H-M   'P 1'
#
loop_
_entity.id
_entity.type
_entity.pdbx_description
1 polymer ?
#
loop_
_entity_poly.entity_id
_entity_poly.type
_entity_poly.pdbx_seq_one_letter_code
_entity_poly.pdbx_strand_id
1 'polypeptide(L)'
;MKEKRLLKAMGKVDEKYIEEASPAQHAKRPGWLKRGAIAACLCVALLAGVLFKIPGPDVTIAPGFLVVTAYAASSDEEITMQEGIELPTDYKWSLAMSSRPGLPLKLSTTEYDDLSFEVSVDGGTLLFWEGNKITYLDSSFNTGNDTTVYWTNLSRTGESDFERYMGTTAYINIVIYEGDNIVGYAVVEIYTNDLENEPAQTYSAKLLKSVSFPKANREYQKITAEYVATEMEQIKNETQAGQRW
;
A
#
# COMPACT_ATOMS: atom_id res chain seq x y z
N MET A 1 69.30 45.17 37.81
CA MET A 1 68.53 43.97 38.20
C MET A 1 67.05 44.29 38.03
N LYS A 2 66.31 43.39 37.36
CA LYS A 2 65.00 43.55 36.68
C LYS A 2 63.87 44.07 37.60
N GLU A 3 62.81 44.63 36.99
CA GLU A 3 61.42 44.81 37.53
C GLU A 3 60.79 46.21 37.76
N LYS A 4 61.37 47.36 37.37
CA LYS A 4 60.66 48.67 37.57
C LYS A 4 60.51 49.58 36.36
N ARG A 5 60.65 49.06 35.14
CA ARG A 5 60.63 49.86 33.89
C ARG A 5 59.36 49.77 33.03
N LEU A 6 58.32 49.05 33.46
CA LEU A 6 57.02 49.03 32.77
C LEU A 6 55.92 49.88 33.44
N LEU A 7 56.17 50.46 34.61
CA LEU A 7 55.23 51.36 35.30
C LEU A 7 55.39 52.84 34.91
N LYS A 8 56.03 53.11 33.75
CA LYS A 8 56.24 54.44 33.19
C LYS A 8 55.48 54.58 31.86
N ALA A 9 54.17 54.42 31.90
CA ALA A 9 53.26 55.00 30.93
C ALA A 9 51.84 54.83 31.45
N MET A 10 51.12 55.94 31.61
CA MET A 10 49.67 56.01 31.88
C MET A 10 49.24 55.89 33.34
N GLY A 11 49.87 56.72 34.18
CA GLY A 11 49.19 57.30 35.34
C GLY A 11 48.45 58.58 34.94
N LYS A 12 47.20 58.69 35.41
CA LYS A 12 46.32 59.86 35.50
C LYS A 12 45.71 60.39 34.20
N VAL A 13 44.43 60.10 34.01
CA VAL A 13 43.45 61.19 33.78
C VAL A 13 42.29 60.96 34.74
N ASP A 14 42.10 61.99 35.58
CA ASP A 14 41.11 62.11 36.65
C ASP A 14 39.70 62.35 36.11
N GLU A 15 38.77 61.91 36.94
CA GLU A 15 37.32 61.84 36.84
C GLU A 15 36.66 63.22 37.01
N LYS A 16 36.69 64.11 36.01
CA LYS A 16 36.09 65.48 36.13
C LYS A 16 35.44 66.11 34.89
N TYR A 17 35.09 65.34 33.85
CA TYR A 17 34.32 65.89 32.71
C TYR A 17 33.20 64.92 32.30
N ILE A 18 32.12 64.94 33.09
CA ILE A 18 30.81 64.36 32.77
C ILE A 18 29.85 65.55 32.62
N GLU A 19 28.86 65.43 31.72
CA GLU A 19 27.95 66.44 31.14
C GLU A 19 28.61 67.27 30.03
N GLU A 20 28.21 67.20 28.76
CA GLU A 20 26.88 67.39 28.15
C GLU A 20 27.09 67.09 26.62
N ALA A 21 26.41 66.19 25.88
CA ALA A 21 25.05 66.31 25.34
C ALA A 21 24.65 65.07 24.46
N SER A 22 23.55 64.38 24.82
CA SER A 22 22.53 63.72 23.94
C SER A 22 22.87 62.49 23.03
N PRO A 23 21.89 61.67 22.59
CA PRO A 23 21.05 60.77 23.40
C PRO A 23 20.99 59.31 22.87
N ALA A 24 20.41 58.43 23.70
CA ALA A 24 19.96 57.05 23.51
C ALA A 24 19.85 56.45 22.09
N GLN A 25 20.33 55.20 21.93
CA GLN A 25 19.66 54.18 21.11
C GLN A 25 20.03 52.74 21.53
N HIS A 26 19.02 52.00 21.98
CA HIS A 26 19.03 50.54 22.18
C HIS A 26 19.37 49.82 20.86
N ALA A 27 20.58 49.26 20.74
CA ALA A 27 20.91 48.41 19.61
C ALA A 27 20.33 47.00 19.81
N LYS A 28 19.16 46.76 19.20
CA LYS A 28 18.54 45.43 19.10
C LYS A 28 19.49 44.47 18.40
N ARG A 29 19.86 43.36 19.06
CA ARG A 29 20.59 42.26 18.41
C ARG A 29 19.76 41.70 17.25
N PRO A 30 20.34 41.45 16.06
CA PRO A 30 19.58 41.09 14.88
C PRO A 30 18.96 39.70 15.04
N GLY A 31 17.63 39.62 14.93
CA GLY A 31 16.84 38.39 15.01
C GLY A 31 17.07 37.38 13.88
N TRP A 32 18.07 37.60 13.03
CA TRP A 32 18.40 36.73 11.90
C TRP A 32 19.04 35.41 12.35
N LEU A 33 19.91 35.43 13.37
CA LEU A 33 20.61 34.21 13.81
C LEU A 33 19.68 33.14 14.40
N LYS A 34 18.51 33.50 14.94
CA LYS A 34 17.55 32.53 15.50
C LYS A 34 16.78 31.76 14.42
N ARG A 35 16.63 32.33 13.21
CA ARG A 35 15.91 31.67 12.10
C ARG A 35 16.76 30.64 11.36
N GLY A 36 18.08 30.83 11.33
CA GLY A 36 19.01 29.86 10.72
C GLY A 36 19.09 28.53 11.47
N ALA A 37 19.10 28.57 12.81
CA ALA A 37 19.15 27.36 13.63
C ALA A 37 17.86 26.52 13.51
N ILE A 38 16.68 27.16 13.42
CA ILE A 38 15.39 26.46 13.26
C ILE A 38 15.29 25.81 11.89
N ALA A 39 15.73 26.49 10.82
CA ALA A 39 15.75 25.91 9.48
C ALA A 39 16.71 24.71 9.36
N ALA A 40 17.90 24.80 9.98
CA ALA A 40 18.85 23.69 10.00
C ALA A 40 18.33 22.48 10.78
N CYS A 41 17.67 22.69 11.93
CA CYS A 41 17.04 21.60 12.68
C CYS A 41 15.86 20.97 11.93
N LEU A 42 15.08 21.76 11.17
CA LEU A 42 14.02 21.23 10.31
C LEU A 42 14.60 20.39 9.16
N CYS A 43 15.70 20.85 8.54
CA CYS A 43 16.40 20.08 7.52
C CYS A 43 17.00 18.79 8.07
N VAL A 44 17.57 18.80 9.29
CA VAL A 44 18.08 17.58 9.93
C VAL A 44 16.95 16.65 10.34
N ALA A 45 15.80 17.14 10.80
CA ALA A 45 14.64 16.31 11.10
C ALA A 45 13.99 15.72 9.83
N LEU A 46 13.97 16.46 8.72
CA LEU A 46 13.50 15.96 7.42
C LEU A 46 14.50 14.97 6.82
N LEU A 47 15.80 15.23 6.90
CA LEU A 47 16.84 14.28 6.46
C LEU A 47 16.87 13.04 7.35
N ALA A 48 16.68 13.18 8.67
CA ALA A 48 16.53 12.04 9.57
C ALA A 48 15.22 11.29 9.31
N GLY A 49 14.10 11.95 9.05
CA GLY A 49 12.84 11.29 8.67
C GLY A 49 12.92 10.54 7.32
N VAL A 50 13.77 11.00 6.41
CA VAL A 50 14.03 10.36 5.11
C VAL A 50 15.08 9.22 5.23
N LEU A 51 16.07 9.34 6.13
CA LEU A 51 17.10 8.31 6.36
C LEU A 51 16.70 7.24 7.38
N PHE A 52 15.82 7.56 8.34
CA PHE A 52 15.19 6.59 9.21
C PHE A 52 13.92 6.05 8.53
N LYS A 53 14.10 5.40 7.37
CA LYS A 53 13.34 4.17 7.18
C LYS A 53 13.77 3.28 8.34
N ILE A 54 12.87 3.02 9.28
CA ILE A 54 13.04 1.92 10.23
C ILE A 54 13.49 0.75 9.36
N PRO A 55 14.70 0.19 9.55
CA PRO A 55 15.06 -0.98 8.81
C PRO A 55 13.97 -1.99 9.13
N GLY A 56 13.15 -2.31 8.11
CA GLY A 56 12.25 -3.42 8.23
C GLY A 56 13.08 -4.64 8.65
N PRO A 57 12.46 -5.68 9.21
CA PRO A 57 13.13 -6.98 9.24
C PRO A 57 13.76 -7.22 7.86
N ASP A 58 14.94 -7.85 7.82
CA ASP A 58 15.60 -8.24 6.57
C ASP A 58 14.71 -9.28 5.88
N VAL A 59 13.63 -8.82 5.24
CA VAL A 59 12.61 -9.64 4.62
C VAL A 59 13.13 -10.01 3.25
N THR A 60 13.43 -11.28 3.10
CA THR A 60 13.75 -11.85 1.79
C THR A 60 12.45 -12.09 1.04
N ILE A 61 12.31 -11.50 -0.14
CA ILE A 61 11.16 -11.69 -1.03
C ILE A 61 11.58 -12.47 -2.28
N ALA A 62 10.64 -13.20 -2.85
CA ALA A 62 10.77 -13.86 -4.15
C ALA A 62 9.47 -13.69 -4.96
N PRO A 63 9.48 -13.97 -6.28
CA PRO A 63 8.24 -14.06 -7.06
C PRO A 63 7.22 -14.97 -6.38
N GLY A 64 5.96 -14.56 -6.38
CA GLY A 64 4.90 -15.35 -5.78
C GLY A 64 4.65 -16.66 -6.52
N PHE A 65 4.25 -17.67 -5.76
CA PHE A 65 3.91 -19.02 -6.27
C PHE A 65 2.40 -19.21 -6.44
N LEU A 66 1.58 -18.20 -6.11
CA LEU A 66 0.14 -18.26 -6.31
C LEU A 66 -0.17 -18.16 -7.80
N VAL A 67 -0.92 -19.15 -8.28
CA VAL A 67 -1.50 -19.18 -9.62
C VAL A 67 -2.95 -18.72 -9.51
N VAL A 68 -3.25 -17.59 -10.15
CA VAL A 68 -4.62 -17.10 -10.30
C VAL A 68 -5.09 -17.40 -11.72
N THR A 69 -6.16 -18.16 -11.85
CA THR A 69 -6.75 -18.53 -13.14
C THR A 69 -8.11 -17.84 -13.31
N ALA A 70 -8.26 -17.09 -14.40
CA ALA A 70 -9.52 -16.49 -14.79
C ALA A 70 -10.24 -17.40 -15.81
N TYR A 71 -11.57 -17.34 -15.84
CA TYR A 71 -12.37 -18.06 -16.82
C TYR A 71 -13.11 -17.09 -17.73
N ALA A 72 -13.28 -17.49 -18.98
CA ALA A 72 -14.09 -16.75 -19.93
C ALA A 72 -15.55 -16.65 -19.43
N ALA A 73 -16.21 -15.53 -19.73
CA ALA A 73 -17.57 -15.30 -19.22
C ALA A 73 -18.63 -16.23 -19.85
N SER A 74 -18.30 -16.87 -20.97
CA SER A 74 -19.21 -17.64 -21.83
C SER A 74 -18.77 -19.08 -22.12
N SER A 75 -17.58 -19.50 -21.67
CA SER A 75 -17.04 -20.84 -21.92
C SER A 75 -16.29 -21.37 -20.69
N ASP A 76 -15.80 -22.61 -20.78
CA ASP A 76 -14.93 -23.23 -19.77
C ASP A 76 -13.44 -22.99 -20.09
N GLU A 77 -13.13 -22.04 -20.97
CA GLU A 77 -11.75 -21.65 -21.22
C GLU A 77 -11.15 -20.94 -20.01
N GLU A 78 -9.93 -21.35 -19.67
CA GLU A 78 -9.16 -20.89 -18.54
C GLU A 78 -7.91 -20.17 -19.04
N ILE A 79 -7.54 -19.09 -18.36
CA ILE A 79 -6.25 -18.42 -18.57
C ILE A 79 -5.58 -18.13 -17.23
N THR A 80 -4.32 -18.52 -17.11
CA THR A 80 -3.48 -18.14 -15.98
C THR A 80 -3.09 -16.67 -16.11
N MET A 81 -3.41 -15.88 -15.09
CA MET A 81 -3.07 -14.48 -15.01
C MET A 81 -1.56 -14.31 -14.83
N GLN A 82 -0.98 -13.33 -15.53
CA GLN A 82 0.42 -12.93 -15.38
C GLN A 82 0.49 -11.53 -14.77
N GLU A 83 1.52 -11.26 -13.96
CA GLU A 83 1.70 -9.95 -13.33
C GLU A 83 1.73 -8.82 -14.38
N GLY A 84 0.88 -7.81 -14.20
CA GLY A 84 0.78 -6.64 -15.06
C GLY A 84 0.13 -6.87 -16.43
N ILE A 85 -0.24 -8.11 -16.78
CA ILE A 85 -0.86 -8.44 -18.07
C ILE A 85 -2.37 -8.41 -17.96
N GLU A 86 -3.02 -7.67 -18.87
CA GLU A 86 -4.48 -7.61 -18.97
C GLU A 86 -5.07 -8.89 -19.54
N LEU A 87 -6.23 -9.28 -19.02
CA LEU A 87 -6.99 -10.37 -19.59
C LEU A 87 -7.53 -10.02 -20.99
N PRO A 88 -7.58 -10.98 -21.92
CA PRO A 88 -8.25 -10.79 -23.20
C PRO A 88 -9.74 -10.45 -23.03
N THR A 89 -10.33 -9.81 -24.04
CA THR A 89 -11.73 -9.33 -24.00
C THR A 89 -12.75 -10.41 -23.66
N ASP A 90 -12.53 -11.66 -24.08
CA ASP A 90 -13.45 -12.78 -23.84
C ASP A 90 -13.56 -13.19 -22.36
N TYR A 91 -12.64 -12.70 -21.53
CA TYR A 91 -12.60 -12.90 -20.07
C TYR A 91 -13.20 -11.73 -19.29
N LYS A 92 -13.67 -10.68 -19.98
CA LYS A 92 -14.42 -9.61 -19.33
C LYS A 92 -15.78 -10.12 -18.89
N TRP A 93 -16.21 -9.69 -17.72
CA TRP A 93 -17.47 -10.07 -17.11
C TRP A 93 -18.42 -8.88 -17.03
N SER A 94 -19.69 -9.10 -17.30
CA SER A 94 -20.77 -8.18 -16.92
C SER A 94 -21.99 -8.98 -16.48
N LEU A 95 -22.85 -8.36 -15.67
CA LEU A 95 -24.12 -8.96 -15.24
C LEU A 95 -25.01 -9.38 -16.41
N ALA A 96 -24.95 -8.66 -17.53
CA ALA A 96 -25.81 -8.89 -18.69
C ALA A 96 -25.28 -10.01 -19.62
N MET A 97 -23.98 -10.30 -19.57
CA MET A 97 -23.33 -11.20 -20.53
C MET A 97 -22.92 -12.55 -19.92
N SER A 98 -22.71 -12.63 -18.60
CA SER A 98 -22.15 -13.83 -18.02
C SER A 98 -23.20 -14.86 -17.64
N SER A 99 -22.91 -16.13 -17.94
CA SER A 99 -23.63 -17.28 -17.40
C SER A 99 -23.28 -17.58 -15.94
N ARG A 100 -22.31 -16.84 -15.38
CA ARG A 100 -21.79 -17.00 -14.02
C ARG A 100 -22.17 -15.79 -13.17
N PRO A 101 -22.44 -15.98 -11.86
CA PRO A 101 -22.91 -14.90 -10.97
C PRO A 101 -21.87 -13.82 -10.65
N GLY A 102 -20.62 -13.98 -11.13
CA GLY A 102 -19.52 -13.05 -10.97
C GLY A 102 -18.34 -13.42 -11.87
N LEU A 103 -17.32 -12.56 -11.91
CA LEU A 103 -16.04 -12.81 -12.54
C LEU A 103 -15.28 -13.90 -11.75
N PRO A 104 -15.07 -15.09 -12.34
CA PRO A 104 -14.46 -16.23 -11.64
C PRO A 104 -12.93 -16.11 -11.59
N LEU A 105 -12.38 -16.29 -10.38
CA LEU A 105 -10.95 -16.33 -10.12
C LEU A 105 -10.64 -17.56 -9.28
N LYS A 106 -9.95 -18.55 -9.87
CA LYS A 106 -9.46 -19.73 -9.15
C LYS A 106 -8.09 -19.44 -8.55
N LEU A 107 -7.98 -19.68 -7.25
CA LEU A 107 -6.75 -19.53 -6.48
C LEU A 107 -6.13 -20.91 -6.29
N SER A 108 -4.91 -21.09 -6.78
CA SER A 108 -4.24 -22.39 -6.74
C SER A 108 -2.73 -22.25 -6.54
N THR A 109 -2.11 -23.30 -6.01
CA THR A 109 -0.66 -23.43 -5.92
C THR A 109 -0.24 -24.88 -5.74
N THR A 110 1.00 -25.19 -6.11
CA THR A 110 1.62 -26.52 -5.98
C THR A 110 2.82 -26.53 -5.03
N GLU A 111 3.17 -25.39 -4.42
CA GLU A 111 4.40 -25.26 -3.63
C GLU A 111 4.28 -25.95 -2.26
N TYR A 112 3.07 -26.00 -1.71
CA TYR A 112 2.78 -26.54 -0.39
C TYR A 112 1.46 -27.33 -0.42
N ASP A 113 1.39 -28.42 0.34
CA ASP A 113 0.24 -29.34 0.33
C ASP A 113 -0.97 -28.82 1.15
N ASP A 114 -0.73 -28.01 2.17
CA ASP A 114 -1.76 -27.52 3.11
C ASP A 114 -1.63 -26.01 3.33
N LEU A 115 -2.22 -25.26 2.41
CA LEU A 115 -2.28 -23.79 2.47
C LEU A 115 -3.71 -23.30 2.64
N SER A 116 -3.81 -22.20 3.37
CA SER A 116 -5.01 -21.38 3.44
C SER A 116 -4.77 -20.00 2.86
N PHE A 117 -5.83 -19.44 2.28
CA PHE A 117 -5.87 -18.09 1.77
C PHE A 117 -6.83 -17.27 2.63
N GLU A 118 -6.34 -16.18 3.20
CA GLU A 118 -7.22 -15.11 3.68
C GLU A 118 -7.47 -14.17 2.49
N VAL A 119 -8.72 -14.10 2.05
CA VAL A 119 -9.13 -13.31 0.90
C VAL A 119 -10.01 -12.17 1.38
N SER A 120 -9.66 -10.95 1.00
CA SER A 120 -10.47 -9.76 1.27
C SER A 120 -10.73 -8.95 0.01
N VAL A 121 -11.80 -8.17 0.02
CA VAL A 121 -12.18 -7.31 -1.10
C VAL A 121 -12.40 -5.88 -0.66
N ASP A 122 -11.84 -4.95 -1.44
CA ASP A 122 -12.11 -3.52 -1.37
C ASP A 122 -12.87 -3.11 -2.64
N GLY A 123 -14.19 -2.99 -2.54
CA GLY A 123 -15.10 -2.68 -3.64
C GLY A 123 -15.76 -3.91 -4.27
N GLY A 124 -17.08 -3.82 -4.49
CA GLY A 124 -17.88 -4.96 -4.95
C GLY A 124 -18.07 -6.02 -3.87
N THR A 125 -18.33 -7.26 -4.27
CA THR A 125 -18.62 -8.36 -3.35
C THR A 125 -18.10 -9.69 -3.89
N LEU A 126 -17.61 -10.53 -2.97
CA LEU A 126 -17.18 -11.89 -3.29
C LEU A 126 -18.27 -12.90 -2.95
N LEU A 127 -18.35 -13.96 -3.75
CA LEU A 127 -19.29 -15.06 -3.55
C LEU A 127 -18.67 -16.40 -3.92
N PHE A 128 -19.23 -17.46 -3.34
CA PHE A 128 -19.10 -18.83 -3.84
C PHE A 128 -20.32 -19.20 -4.66
N TRP A 129 -20.06 -20.01 -5.70
CA TRP A 129 -21.10 -20.56 -6.55
C TRP A 129 -20.88 -22.06 -6.73
N GLU A 130 -21.81 -22.84 -6.19
CA GLU A 130 -21.79 -24.31 -6.23
C GLU A 130 -23.13 -24.82 -6.76
N GLY A 131 -23.12 -25.39 -7.97
CA GLY A 131 -24.34 -25.79 -8.67
C GLY A 131 -25.28 -24.60 -8.88
N ASN A 132 -26.42 -24.58 -8.18
CA ASN A 132 -27.40 -23.48 -8.26
C ASN A 132 -27.41 -22.59 -7.01
N LYS A 133 -26.47 -22.77 -6.08
CA LYS A 133 -26.42 -22.02 -4.82
C LYS A 133 -25.36 -20.93 -4.88
N ILE A 134 -25.78 -19.71 -4.57
CA ILE A 134 -24.89 -18.55 -4.38
C ILE A 134 -24.76 -18.29 -2.89
N THR A 135 -23.52 -18.19 -2.41
CA THR A 135 -23.20 -17.81 -1.03
C THR A 135 -22.36 -16.53 -1.07
N TYR A 136 -22.95 -15.41 -0.64
CA TYR A 136 -22.24 -14.14 -0.51
C TYR A 136 -21.29 -14.22 0.68
N LEU A 137 -20.08 -13.69 0.51
CA LEU A 137 -19.00 -13.74 1.48
C LEU A 137 -18.86 -12.41 2.19
N ASP A 138 -18.35 -12.47 3.41
CA ASP A 138 -17.94 -11.28 4.15
C ASP A 138 -16.78 -10.58 3.42
N SER A 139 -16.50 -9.33 3.81
CA SER A 139 -15.43 -8.54 3.20
C SER A 139 -14.03 -9.15 3.37
N SER A 140 -13.85 -10.05 4.35
CA SER A 140 -12.70 -10.93 4.50
C SER A 140 -13.16 -12.33 4.92
N PHE A 141 -12.58 -13.38 4.33
CA PHE A 141 -12.87 -14.77 4.67
C PHE A 141 -11.64 -15.66 4.41
N ASN A 142 -11.64 -16.85 5.00
CA ASN A 142 -10.60 -17.86 4.78
C ASN A 142 -11.10 -18.96 3.83
N THR A 143 -10.23 -19.40 2.93
CA THR A 143 -10.48 -20.54 2.04
C THR A 143 -9.21 -21.36 1.79
N GLY A 144 -9.35 -22.52 1.15
CA GLY A 144 -8.24 -23.42 0.84
C GLY A 144 -7.72 -23.32 -0.59
N ASN A 145 -6.71 -24.13 -0.89
CA ASN A 145 -6.19 -24.34 -2.23
C ASN A 145 -7.28 -24.80 -3.22
N ASP A 146 -7.10 -24.52 -4.50
CA ASP A 146 -8.02 -24.85 -5.60
C ASP A 146 -9.44 -24.26 -5.48
N THR A 147 -9.63 -23.21 -4.68
CA THR A 147 -10.92 -22.53 -4.55
C THR A 147 -11.17 -21.55 -5.69
N THR A 148 -12.37 -21.56 -6.27
CA THR A 148 -12.85 -20.48 -7.16
C THR A 148 -13.72 -19.49 -6.39
N VAL A 149 -13.28 -18.23 -6.38
CA VAL A 149 -14.05 -17.10 -5.85
C VAL A 149 -14.60 -16.30 -7.03
N TYR A 150 -15.80 -15.75 -6.87
CA TYR A 150 -16.45 -14.94 -7.89
C TYR A 150 -16.58 -13.51 -7.38
N TRP A 151 -16.12 -12.54 -8.17
CA TRP A 151 -16.33 -11.12 -7.87
C TRP A 151 -17.55 -10.59 -8.63
N THR A 152 -18.38 -9.79 -7.96
CA THR A 152 -19.52 -9.14 -8.59
C THR A 152 -19.63 -7.68 -8.16
N ASN A 153 -20.18 -6.84 -9.03
CA ASN A 153 -20.52 -5.46 -8.68
C ASN A 153 -21.88 -5.35 -7.97
N LEU A 154 -22.45 -6.45 -7.48
CA LEU A 154 -23.67 -6.46 -6.67
C LEU A 154 -23.34 -6.74 -5.20
N SER A 155 -23.68 -5.81 -4.33
CA SER A 155 -23.55 -5.93 -2.88
C SER A 155 -24.90 -6.20 -2.24
N ARG A 156 -24.94 -7.17 -1.33
CA ARG A 156 -26.18 -7.55 -0.64
C ARG A 156 -26.36 -6.66 0.60
N THR A 157 -27.46 -5.93 0.67
CA THR A 157 -27.81 -5.04 1.80
C THR A 157 -28.98 -5.55 2.64
N GLY A 158 -29.63 -6.64 2.22
CA GLY A 158 -30.71 -7.32 2.94
C GLY A 158 -30.92 -8.76 2.46
N GLU A 159 -32.02 -9.43 2.85
CA GLU A 159 -32.33 -10.79 2.37
C GLU A 159 -32.67 -10.84 0.88
N SER A 160 -33.25 -9.77 0.34
CA SER A 160 -33.67 -9.64 -1.07
C SER A 160 -33.10 -8.41 -1.79
N ASP A 161 -32.36 -7.56 -1.07
CA ASP A 161 -31.98 -6.24 -1.56
C ASP A 161 -30.50 -6.22 -1.96
N PHE A 162 -30.26 -5.71 -3.17
CA PHE A 162 -28.94 -5.58 -3.76
C PHE A 162 -28.68 -4.13 -4.15
N GLU A 163 -27.59 -3.59 -3.63
CA GLU A 163 -27.01 -2.34 -4.11
C GLU A 163 -25.92 -2.64 -5.12
N ARG A 164 -25.79 -1.78 -6.14
CA ARG A 164 -24.77 -1.96 -7.16
C ARG A 164 -23.55 -1.10 -6.82
N TYR A 165 -22.39 -1.73 -6.82
CA TYR A 165 -21.11 -1.07 -6.77
C TYR A 165 -20.87 -0.27 -8.06
N MET A 166 -20.76 1.05 -7.91
CA MET A 166 -20.56 2.03 -9.00
C MET A 166 -19.10 2.46 -9.15
N GLY A 167 -18.17 1.85 -8.42
CA GLY A 167 -16.77 2.18 -8.57
C GLY A 167 -16.18 1.58 -9.84
N THR A 168 -15.14 2.24 -10.34
CA THR A 168 -14.43 1.83 -11.56
C THR A 168 -13.32 0.81 -11.28
N THR A 169 -12.91 0.69 -10.01
CA THR A 169 -11.76 -0.11 -9.59
C THR A 169 -12.01 -0.73 -8.22
N ALA A 170 -11.93 -2.05 -8.13
CA ALA A 170 -11.93 -2.81 -6.89
C ALA A 170 -10.64 -3.65 -6.75
N TYR A 171 -10.32 -4.06 -5.53
CA TYR A 171 -9.13 -4.86 -5.26
C TYR A 171 -9.47 -6.10 -4.46
N ILE A 172 -8.90 -7.24 -4.86
CA ILE A 172 -8.92 -8.48 -4.10
C ILE A 172 -7.52 -8.67 -3.52
N ASN A 173 -7.42 -8.69 -2.20
CA ASN A 173 -6.18 -8.94 -1.48
C ASN A 173 -6.17 -10.39 -0.98
N ILE A 174 -5.07 -11.08 -1.19
CA ILE A 174 -4.92 -12.49 -0.86
C ILE A 174 -3.67 -12.61 0.00
N VAL A 175 -3.82 -13.10 1.23
CA VAL A 175 -2.70 -13.45 2.11
C VAL A 175 -2.62 -14.96 2.19
N ILE A 176 -1.43 -15.51 2.02
CA ILE A 176 -1.20 -16.95 1.90
C ILE A 176 -0.51 -17.45 3.16
N TYR A 177 -1.08 -18.48 3.77
CA TYR A 177 -0.64 -19.04 5.03
C TYR A 177 -0.28 -20.51 4.91
N GLU A 178 0.84 -20.90 5.55
CA GLU A 178 1.18 -22.28 5.87
C GLU A 178 1.16 -22.43 7.40
N GLY A 179 0.10 -23.05 7.93
CA GLY A 179 -0.24 -22.96 9.36
C GLY A 179 -0.45 -21.51 9.77
N ASP A 180 0.22 -21.07 10.83
CA ASP A 180 0.13 -19.68 11.33
C ASP A 180 1.09 -18.70 10.63
N ASN A 181 1.89 -19.16 9.66
CA ASN A 181 2.93 -18.36 9.04
C ASN A 181 2.45 -17.78 7.72
N ILE A 182 2.63 -16.47 7.55
CA ILE A 182 2.45 -15.83 6.24
C ILE A 182 3.62 -16.24 5.35
N VAL A 183 3.31 -16.87 4.22
CA VAL A 183 4.28 -17.36 3.22
C VAL A 183 4.20 -16.61 1.89
N GLY A 184 3.20 -15.74 1.72
CA GLY A 184 3.10 -14.89 0.55
C GLY A 184 1.84 -14.02 0.57
N TYR A 185 1.71 -13.19 -0.46
CA TYR A 185 0.51 -12.40 -0.70
C TYR A 185 0.34 -12.11 -2.19
N ALA A 186 -0.86 -11.73 -2.61
CA ALA A 186 -1.14 -11.24 -3.95
C ALA A 186 -2.22 -10.16 -3.95
N VAL A 187 -2.18 -9.30 -4.97
CA VAL A 187 -3.19 -8.26 -5.20
C VAL A 187 -3.70 -8.39 -6.63
N VAL A 188 -5.02 -8.52 -6.76
CA VAL A 188 -5.73 -8.52 -8.03
C VAL A 188 -6.55 -7.24 -8.15
N GLU A 189 -6.35 -6.49 -9.22
CA GLU A 189 -7.19 -5.35 -9.60
C GLU A 189 -8.38 -5.87 -10.42
N ILE A 190 -9.58 -5.45 -10.04
CA ILE A 190 -10.76 -5.52 -10.89
C ILE A 190 -11.04 -4.10 -11.38
N TYR A 191 -11.19 -3.92 -12.69
CA TYR A 191 -11.38 -2.59 -13.26
C TYR A 191 -12.41 -2.61 -14.40
N THR A 192 -13.02 -1.45 -14.63
CA THR A 192 -13.81 -1.19 -15.83
C THR A 192 -13.35 0.09 -16.51
N ASN A 193 -13.19 0.02 -17.82
CA ASN A 193 -13.01 1.19 -18.69
C ASN A 193 -14.32 1.55 -19.41
N ASP A 194 -15.41 0.87 -19.07
CA ASP A 194 -16.67 0.86 -19.80
C ASP A 194 -17.69 1.79 -19.13
N LEU A 195 -17.28 3.03 -18.88
CA LEU A 195 -18.03 3.99 -18.06
C LEU A 195 -19.30 4.50 -18.73
N GLU A 196 -19.39 4.40 -20.06
CA GLU A 196 -20.53 4.92 -20.83
C GLU A 196 -21.70 3.93 -20.88
N ASN A 197 -21.44 2.64 -20.61
CA ASN A 197 -22.44 1.58 -20.69
C ASN A 197 -23.08 1.28 -19.33
N GLU A 198 -23.13 2.25 -18.41
CA GLU A 198 -23.85 2.05 -17.15
C GLU A 198 -25.33 1.70 -17.42
N PRO A 199 -25.90 0.65 -16.78
CA PRO A 199 -25.33 -0.19 -15.74
C PRO A 199 -24.78 -1.55 -16.23
N ALA A 200 -24.64 -1.74 -17.54
CA ALA A 200 -24.15 -2.96 -18.18
C ALA A 200 -22.62 -2.95 -18.36
N GLN A 201 -21.88 -2.23 -17.50
CA GLN A 201 -20.43 -2.09 -17.62
C GLN A 201 -19.76 -3.47 -17.61
N THR A 202 -18.74 -3.60 -18.45
CA THR A 202 -17.86 -4.76 -18.46
C THR A 202 -16.66 -4.55 -17.53
N TYR A 203 -16.39 -5.54 -16.69
CA TYR A 203 -15.25 -5.57 -15.77
C TYR A 203 -14.22 -6.58 -16.25
N SER A 204 -12.95 -6.28 -16.01
CA SER A 204 -11.80 -7.16 -16.25
C SER A 204 -11.00 -7.33 -14.96
N ALA A 205 -10.05 -8.26 -14.95
CA ALA A 205 -9.09 -8.42 -13.88
C ALA A 205 -7.65 -8.31 -14.38
N LYS A 206 -6.75 -7.92 -13.48
CA LYS A 206 -5.31 -7.89 -13.68
C LYS A 206 -4.61 -8.30 -12.39
N LEU A 207 -3.68 -9.25 -12.46
CA LEU A 207 -2.83 -9.58 -11.32
C LEU A 207 -1.78 -8.47 -11.23
N LEU A 208 -1.83 -7.66 -10.17
CA LEU A 208 -0.86 -6.57 -10.00
C LEU A 208 0.48 -7.10 -9.49
N LYS A 209 0.41 -7.95 -8.46
CA LYS A 209 1.60 -8.52 -7.82
C LYS A 209 1.27 -9.82 -7.10
N SER A 210 2.21 -10.74 -7.09
CA SER A 210 2.25 -11.96 -6.29
C SER A 210 3.66 -12.08 -5.70
N VAL A 211 3.75 -12.20 -4.38
CA VAL A 211 5.03 -12.24 -3.64
C VAL A 211 5.05 -13.45 -2.73
N SER A 212 6.21 -14.10 -2.63
CA SER A 212 6.46 -15.16 -1.66
C SER A 212 7.56 -14.77 -0.67
N PHE A 213 7.45 -15.32 0.53
CA PHE A 213 8.44 -15.19 1.60
C PHE A 213 9.15 -16.54 1.79
N PRO A 214 10.25 -16.80 1.08
CA PRO A 214 10.97 -18.06 1.20
C PRO A 214 11.52 -18.24 2.62
N LYS A 215 11.68 -19.50 3.05
CA LYS A 215 12.30 -19.80 4.34
C LYS A 215 13.75 -19.30 4.38
N ALA A 216 14.11 -18.52 5.40
CA ALA A 216 15.48 -18.11 5.66
C ALA A 216 16.10 -19.09 6.66
N ASN A 217 17.25 -19.69 6.33
CA ASN A 217 17.89 -20.71 7.16
C ASN A 217 16.96 -21.88 7.55
N ARG A 218 16.02 -22.26 6.66
CA ARG A 218 14.99 -23.29 6.86
C ARG A 218 13.89 -22.95 7.86
N GLU A 219 13.83 -21.71 8.36
CA GLU A 219 12.77 -21.21 9.23
C GLU A 219 11.87 -20.22 8.48
N TYR A 220 10.61 -20.13 8.89
CA TYR A 220 9.72 -19.07 8.40
C TYR A 220 10.23 -17.71 8.84
N GLN A 221 10.14 -16.75 7.92
CA GLN A 221 10.38 -15.36 8.26
C GLN A 221 9.25 -14.85 9.15
N LYS A 222 9.57 -13.98 10.10
CA LYS A 222 8.56 -13.35 10.98
C LYS A 222 7.88 -12.21 10.24
N ILE A 223 6.92 -12.57 9.39
CA ILE A 223 6.11 -11.63 8.63
C ILE A 223 4.86 -11.29 9.43
N THR A 224 4.52 -10.00 9.56
CA THR A 224 3.31 -9.56 10.27
C THR A 224 2.22 -9.18 9.28
N ALA A 225 0.96 -9.24 9.73
CA ALA A 225 -0.18 -8.82 8.92
C ALA A 225 -0.10 -7.33 8.54
N GLU A 226 0.40 -6.47 9.44
CA GLU A 226 0.56 -5.03 9.19
C GLU A 226 1.58 -4.75 8.08
N TYR A 227 2.67 -5.52 8.03
CA TYR A 227 3.65 -5.42 6.95
C TYR A 227 2.98 -5.74 5.60
N VAL A 228 2.30 -6.88 5.51
CA VAL A 228 1.63 -7.30 4.27
C VAL A 228 0.54 -6.32 3.85
N ALA A 229 -0.28 -5.84 4.79
CA ALA A 229 -1.29 -4.83 4.52
C ALA A 229 -0.67 -3.55 3.95
N THR A 230 0.44 -3.08 4.52
CA THR A 230 1.16 -1.89 4.03
C THR A 230 1.70 -2.08 2.61
N GLU A 231 2.32 -3.23 2.32
CA GLU A 231 2.84 -3.54 0.99
C GLU A 231 1.70 -3.62 -0.06
N MET A 232 0.58 -4.26 0.28
CA MET A 232 -0.58 -4.34 -0.61
C MET A 232 -1.20 -2.97 -0.89
N GLU A 233 -1.29 -2.10 0.12
CA GLU A 233 -1.73 -0.71 -0.07
C GLU A 233 -0.77 0.09 -0.94
N GLN A 234 0.54 -0.11 -0.80
CA GLN A 234 1.52 0.55 -1.65
C GLN A 234 1.33 0.15 -3.13
N ILE A 235 1.12 -1.14 -3.42
CA ILE A 235 0.87 -1.65 -4.78
C ILE A 235 -0.38 -0.99 -5.42
N LYS A 236 -1.47 -0.85 -4.66
CA LYS A 236 -2.69 -0.17 -5.12
C LYS A 236 -2.42 1.30 -5.45
N ASN A 237 -1.71 2.01 -4.57
CA ASN A 237 -1.40 3.43 -4.74
C ASN A 237 -0.49 3.69 -5.95
N GLU A 238 0.52 2.84 -6.17
CA GLU A 238 1.41 2.93 -7.35
C GLU A 238 0.64 2.72 -8.65
N THR A 239 -0.30 1.78 -8.67
CA THR A 239 -1.16 1.49 -9.83
C THR A 239 -2.06 2.69 -10.17
N GLN A 240 -2.73 3.27 -9.17
CA GLN A 240 -3.56 4.47 -9.35
C GLN A 240 -2.76 5.69 -9.79
N ALA A 241 -1.53 5.84 -9.28
CA ALA A 241 -0.63 6.91 -9.70
C ALA A 241 -0.22 6.74 -11.17
N GLY A 242 0.07 5.51 -11.62
CA GLY A 242 0.44 5.20 -13.00
C GLY A 242 -0.68 5.46 -14.02
N GLN A 243 -1.95 5.32 -13.62
CA GLN A 243 -3.12 5.58 -14.48
C GLN A 243 -3.42 7.08 -14.69
N ARG A 244 -2.79 7.99 -13.93
CA ARG A 244 -3.08 9.44 -13.96
C ARG A 244 -2.21 10.25 -14.94
N TRP A 245 -1.34 9.62 -15.73
CA TRP A 245 -0.38 10.28 -16.63
C TRP A 245 -0.61 9.96 -18.09
#